data_AF-A0A1E1K6S2-F1
#
_entry.id   AF-A0A1E1K6S2-F1
#
_cell.length_a   1.000
_cell.length_b   1.000
_cell.length_c   1.000
_cell.angle_alpha   90.00
_cell.angle_beta   90.00
_cell.angle_gamma   90.00
#
_symmetry.space_group_name_H-M   'P 1'
#
loop_
_entity.id
_entity.type
_entity.pdbx_description
1 polymer ?
#
loop_
_entity_poly.entity_id
_entity_poly.type
_entity_poly.pdbx_seq_one_letter_code
_entity_poly.pdbx_strand_id
1 'polypeptide(L)'
;MAFNSQAGSSSQAFETPPFAQYGSSPRAQHNAPQFDVLEWYPHFQNCLRFFLDHAQHESVVQALAAFLNIQLPFQKQPNPVISSNASSPRSAGQDAPHLRQQNALHHQQTQAVSLLPYIRRLVVTGHDTPGILHGFFGDDWLAGIGQLHEVERRNYMFAAKSTNWLSVKQAYDMGPDETVPFLSPLKDAGEKEIQQAESTWSDWLAMQGGSF
;
A
#
# COMPACT_ATOMS: atom_id res chain seq x y z
N MET A 1 48.60 -4.04 -72.50
CA MET A 1 48.56 -2.57 -72.27
C MET A 1 47.26 -2.28 -71.53
N ALA A 2 47.16 -1.62 -70.40
CA ALA A 2 48.11 -1.04 -69.44
C ALA A 2 47.34 -0.96 -68.10
N PHE A 3 48.09 -1.01 -67.00
CA PHE A 3 47.64 -0.77 -65.63
C PHE A 3 47.03 0.63 -65.45
N ASN A 4 46.06 0.77 -64.54
CA ASN A 4 46.16 1.83 -63.53
C ASN A 4 45.45 1.46 -62.21
N SER A 5 46.11 1.80 -61.11
CA SER A 5 45.84 1.44 -59.72
C SER A 5 45.39 2.64 -58.88
N GLN A 6 44.84 2.35 -57.69
CA GLN A 6 44.66 3.21 -56.50
C GLN A 6 43.50 4.22 -56.54
N ALA A 7 42.79 4.53 -55.46
CA ALA A 7 43.11 4.41 -54.04
C ALA A 7 41.85 4.14 -53.19
N GLY A 8 42.05 3.40 -52.10
CA GLY A 8 41.05 3.23 -51.04
C GLY A 8 40.91 4.50 -50.20
N SER A 9 39.67 4.78 -49.79
CA SER A 9 39.37 5.71 -48.71
C SER A 9 38.59 4.96 -47.64
N SER A 10 39.31 4.55 -46.59
CA SER A 10 38.73 3.94 -45.40
C SER A 10 38.24 5.05 -44.49
N SER A 11 36.92 5.27 -44.45
CA SER A 11 36.26 5.97 -43.35
C SER A 11 35.46 4.95 -42.57
N GLN A 12 36.01 4.52 -41.43
CA GLN A 12 35.33 3.68 -40.46
C GLN A 12 34.18 4.48 -39.82
N ALA A 13 32.96 4.26 -40.28
CA ALA A 13 31.78 4.55 -39.48
C ALA A 13 31.54 3.33 -38.58
N PHE A 14 31.53 3.53 -37.26
CA PHE A 14 31.14 2.51 -36.30
C PHE A 14 29.65 2.22 -36.46
N GLU A 15 29.33 1.19 -37.24
CA GLU A 15 27.99 0.59 -37.30
C GLU A 15 27.75 -0.19 -35.99
N THR A 16 26.87 0.34 -35.16
CA THR A 16 26.25 -0.37 -34.03
C THR A 16 25.55 -1.63 -34.55
N PRO A 17 25.79 -2.82 -33.99
CA PRO A 17 25.13 -4.04 -34.44
C PRO A 17 23.62 -3.98 -34.14
N PRO A 18 22.77 -4.53 -35.03
CA PRO A 18 21.33 -4.52 -34.86
C PRO A 18 20.97 -5.38 -33.65
N PHE A 19 20.27 -4.78 -32.69
CA PHE A 19 19.65 -5.48 -31.58
C PHE A 19 18.80 -6.62 -32.14
N ALA A 20 19.13 -7.85 -31.73
CA ALA A 20 18.42 -9.06 -32.14
C ALA A 20 16.91 -8.86 -31.99
N GLN A 21 16.19 -8.99 -33.12
CA GLN A 21 14.76 -9.22 -33.15
C GLN A 21 14.47 -10.55 -32.44
N TYR A 22 14.30 -10.49 -31.13
CA TYR A 22 13.66 -11.58 -30.40
C TYR A 22 12.17 -11.54 -30.72
N GLY A 23 11.69 -12.68 -31.24
CA GLY A 23 10.36 -12.86 -31.78
C GLY A 23 9.25 -12.28 -30.91
N SER A 24 8.41 -11.48 -31.55
CA SER A 24 7.06 -11.17 -31.11
C SER A 24 6.22 -12.44 -31.07
N SER A 25 6.29 -13.17 -29.95
CA SER A 25 5.18 -14.02 -29.56
C SER A 25 4.01 -13.10 -29.19
N PRO A 26 2.80 -13.30 -29.74
CA PRO A 26 1.63 -12.57 -29.28
C PRO A 26 1.21 -13.16 -27.93
N ARG A 27 1.96 -12.83 -26.87
CA ARG A 27 1.50 -13.06 -25.49
C ARG A 27 0.29 -12.16 -25.31
N ALA A 28 -0.83 -12.80 -24.96
CA ALA A 28 -2.09 -12.20 -24.57
C ALA A 28 -1.87 -10.82 -23.94
N GLN A 29 -2.42 -9.79 -24.59
CA GLN A 29 -2.61 -8.48 -24.00
C GLN A 29 -3.44 -8.70 -22.73
N HIS A 30 -2.75 -8.81 -21.60
CA HIS A 30 -3.36 -8.51 -20.32
C HIS A 30 -3.64 -7.01 -20.36
N ASN A 31 -4.83 -6.64 -20.83
CA ASN A 31 -5.42 -5.33 -20.59
C ASN A 31 -5.78 -5.23 -19.09
N ALA A 32 -4.77 -5.40 -18.23
CA ALA A 32 -4.89 -4.97 -16.86
C ALA A 32 -4.95 -3.43 -16.92
N PRO A 33 -5.94 -2.79 -16.29
CA PRO A 33 -6.00 -1.34 -16.24
C PRO A 33 -4.67 -0.83 -15.69
N GLN A 34 -3.99 0.03 -16.45
CA GLN A 34 -2.73 0.63 -16.03
C GLN A 34 -3.01 1.50 -14.80
N PHE A 35 -2.37 1.21 -13.68
CA PHE A 35 -2.48 2.02 -12.47
C PHE A 35 -1.88 3.41 -12.72
N ASP A 36 -2.71 4.44 -12.79
CA ASP A 36 -2.25 5.84 -12.88
C ASP A 36 -2.09 6.43 -11.47
N VAL A 37 -0.85 6.53 -11.03
CA VAL A 37 -0.46 7.10 -9.73
C VAL A 37 -0.91 8.55 -9.59
N LEU A 38 -0.85 9.34 -10.68
CA LEU A 38 -1.14 10.77 -10.65
C LEU A 38 -2.64 11.03 -10.51
N GLU A 39 -3.46 10.18 -11.12
CA GLU A 39 -4.91 10.20 -10.96
C GLU A 39 -5.33 9.67 -9.58
N TRP A 40 -4.72 8.58 -9.12
CA TRP A 40 -5.05 7.92 -7.85
C TRP A 40 -4.68 8.73 -6.60
N TYR A 41 -3.49 9.34 -6.59
CA TYR A 41 -2.92 9.93 -5.37
C TYR A 41 -3.75 11.06 -4.75
N PRO A 42 -4.38 11.99 -5.51
CA PRO A 42 -5.31 12.97 -4.96
C PRO A 42 -6.48 12.34 -4.17
N HIS A 43 -7.08 11.26 -4.69
CA HIS A 43 -8.16 10.55 -3.99
C HIS A 43 -7.65 9.87 -2.72
N PHE A 44 -6.46 9.27 -2.76
CA PHE A 44 -5.82 8.71 -1.57
C PHE A 44 -5.57 9.80 -0.50
N GLN A 45 -5.09 10.98 -0.90
CA GLN A 45 -4.91 12.10 0.02
C GLN A 45 -6.23 12.59 0.63
N ASN A 46 -7.33 12.59 -0.13
CA ASN A 46 -8.65 12.90 0.41
C ASN A 46 -9.10 11.88 1.46
N CYS A 47 -8.87 10.58 1.21
CA CYS A 47 -9.14 9.53 2.19
C CYS A 47 -8.34 9.74 3.49
N LEU A 48 -7.05 10.06 3.36
CA LEU A 48 -6.18 10.31 4.51
C LEU A 48 -6.65 11.53 5.32
N ARG A 49 -6.96 12.63 4.64
CA ARG A 49 -7.50 13.85 5.27
C ARG A 49 -8.82 13.56 5.99
N PHE A 50 -9.76 12.90 5.31
CA PHE A 50 -11.05 12.55 5.91
C PHE A 50 -10.87 11.67 7.16
N PHE A 51 -9.99 10.67 7.09
CA PHE A 51 -9.73 9.79 8.22
C PHE A 51 -9.19 10.56 9.43
N LEU A 52 -8.24 11.47 9.20
CA LEU A 52 -7.58 12.26 10.26
C LEU A 52 -8.45 13.40 10.80
N ASP A 53 -9.17 14.09 9.94
CA ASP A 53 -9.89 15.30 10.35
C ASP A 53 -11.32 14.99 10.82
N HIS A 54 -11.90 13.89 10.37
CA HIS A 54 -13.30 13.54 10.63
C HIS A 54 -13.46 12.14 11.23
N ALA A 55 -13.12 11.09 10.48
CA ALA A 55 -13.54 9.73 10.82
C ALA A 55 -13.02 9.26 12.19
N GLN A 56 -11.75 9.52 12.52
CA GLN A 56 -11.19 9.09 13.80
C GLN A 56 -11.90 9.70 15.03
N HIS A 57 -12.63 10.81 14.84
CA HIS A 57 -13.38 11.46 15.91
C HIS A 57 -14.84 10.99 16.00
N GLU A 58 -15.32 10.20 15.05
CA GLU A 58 -16.67 9.68 15.03
C GLU A 58 -16.85 8.52 16.02
N SER A 59 -17.98 8.55 16.75
CA SER A 59 -18.29 7.56 17.79
C SER A 59 -18.32 6.12 17.26
N VAL A 60 -18.87 5.91 16.06
CA VAL A 60 -18.95 4.58 15.42
C VAL A 60 -17.56 4.06 15.05
N VAL A 61 -16.68 4.93 14.54
CA VAL A 61 -15.30 4.58 14.18
C VAL A 61 -14.48 4.25 15.43
N GLN A 62 -14.63 5.03 16.51
CA GLN A 62 -13.98 4.76 17.80
C GLN A 62 -14.46 3.45 18.43
N ALA A 63 -15.77 3.20 18.41
CA ALA A 63 -16.34 1.95 18.91
C ALA A 63 -15.81 0.75 18.13
N LEU A 64 -15.77 0.84 16.79
CA LEU A 64 -15.22 -0.22 15.96
C LEU A 64 -13.72 -0.40 16.18
N ALA A 65 -12.94 0.68 16.26
CA ALA A 65 -11.49 0.60 16.51
C ALA A 65 -11.19 -0.08 17.86
N ALA A 66 -11.94 0.26 18.91
CA ALA A 66 -11.84 -0.40 20.21
C ALA A 66 -12.19 -1.90 20.11
N PHE A 67 -13.27 -2.24 19.40
CA PHE A 67 -13.68 -3.64 19.19
C PHE A 67 -12.64 -4.45 18.40
N LEU A 68 -12.00 -3.83 17.40
CA LEU A 68 -11.00 -4.44 16.53
C LEU A 68 -9.57 -4.37 17.10
N ASN A 69 -9.41 -3.84 18.32
CA ASN A 69 -8.13 -3.61 18.98
C ASN A 69 -7.13 -2.80 18.12
N ILE A 70 -7.55 -1.61 17.70
CA ILE A 70 -6.74 -0.65 16.94
C ILE A 70 -6.74 0.68 17.68
N GLN A 71 -5.58 1.32 17.80
CA GLN A 71 -5.45 2.70 18.23
C GLN A 71 -5.57 3.63 17.03
N LEU A 72 -6.53 4.55 17.09
CA LEU A 72 -6.68 5.63 16.13
C LEU A 72 -5.52 6.62 16.27
N PRO A 73 -5.17 7.37 15.21
CA PRO A 73 -4.00 8.26 15.23
C PRO A 73 -3.98 9.27 16.39
N PHE A 74 -5.14 9.82 16.77
CA PHE A 74 -5.26 10.74 17.91
C PHE A 74 -5.04 10.08 19.28
N GLN A 75 -5.10 8.74 19.36
CA GLN A 75 -4.92 7.98 20.60
C GLN A 75 -3.46 7.54 20.80
N LYS A 76 -2.63 7.58 19.75
CA LYS A 76 -1.25 7.08 19.80
C LYS A 76 -0.36 7.96 20.66
N GLN A 77 0.22 7.37 21.70
CA GLN A 77 1.20 8.04 22.57
C GLN A 77 2.63 7.66 22.17
N PRO A 78 3.61 8.58 22.30
CA PRO A 78 3.51 9.93 22.86
C PRO A 78 3.09 11.02 21.84
N ASN A 79 2.87 10.66 20.58
CA ASN A 79 2.67 11.62 19.49
C ASN A 79 1.29 11.44 18.82
N PRO A 80 0.21 11.97 19.41
CA PRO A 80 -1.12 11.85 18.83
C PRO A 80 -1.27 12.76 17.60
N VAL A 81 -1.89 12.24 16.54
CA VAL A 81 -2.19 13.00 15.32
C VAL A 81 -3.66 13.41 15.31
N ILE A 82 -3.92 14.68 15.65
CA ILE A 82 -5.28 15.22 15.81
C ILE A 82 -5.91 15.63 14.48
N SER A 83 -5.10 16.08 13.51
CA SER A 83 -5.54 16.52 12.18
C SER A 83 -4.45 16.34 11.14
N SER A 84 -4.82 16.35 9.85
CA SER A 84 -3.86 16.30 8.74
C SER A 84 -2.94 17.51 8.67
N ASN A 85 -3.35 18.63 9.28
CA ASN A 85 -2.63 19.91 9.26
C ASN A 85 -1.76 20.13 10.50
N ALA A 86 -1.77 19.18 11.46
CA ALA A 86 -1.04 19.26 12.71
C ALA A 86 0.48 19.15 12.47
N SER A 87 1.09 20.25 12.05
CA SER A 87 2.52 20.46 12.02
C SER A 87 3.02 20.74 13.44
N SER A 88 3.25 19.66 14.22
CA SER A 88 3.87 19.61 15.55
C SER A 88 3.18 20.44 16.66
N PRO A 89 3.16 19.97 17.93
CA PRO A 89 2.74 20.81 19.04
C PRO A 89 3.80 21.90 19.23
N ARG A 90 3.48 23.15 18.87
CA ARG A 90 4.20 24.30 19.41
C ARG A 90 3.89 24.30 20.91
N SER A 91 4.89 23.99 21.72
CA SER A 91 4.84 24.05 23.18
C SER A 91 4.07 25.29 23.64
N ALA A 92 2.91 25.08 24.24
CA ALA A 92 2.15 26.15 24.88
C ALA A 92 2.87 26.52 26.19
N GLY A 93 3.62 27.62 26.15
CA GLY A 93 3.92 28.51 27.27
C GLY A 93 4.98 28.07 28.29
N GLN A 94 6.06 28.85 28.43
CA GLN A 94 6.27 29.81 29.52
C GLN A 94 7.76 30.20 29.62
N ASP A 95 7.98 31.48 29.87
CA ASP A 95 9.27 32.16 30.00
C ASP A 95 10.24 31.45 30.97
N ALA A 96 11.42 31.05 30.47
CA ALA A 96 12.61 30.83 31.28
C ALA A 96 13.87 30.99 30.42
N PRO A 97 14.78 31.94 30.72
CA PRO A 97 16.06 32.01 30.03
C PRO A 97 17.05 31.05 30.70
N HIS A 98 17.82 30.37 29.85
CA HIS A 98 19.13 29.78 30.16
C HIS A 98 19.15 28.47 30.98
N LEU A 99 19.21 27.33 30.29
CA LEU A 99 20.34 26.36 30.28
C LEU A 99 19.85 25.04 29.65
N ARG A 100 20.67 24.48 28.74
CA ARG A 100 20.58 23.15 28.08
C ARG A 100 19.95 23.11 26.68
N GLN A 101 20.59 23.79 25.73
CA GLN A 101 20.48 23.40 24.31
C GLN A 101 21.60 22.41 23.98
N GLN A 102 21.44 21.15 24.39
CA GLN A 102 22.19 20.03 23.82
C GLN A 102 21.19 18.89 23.54
N ASN A 103 21.09 18.54 22.26
CA ASN A 103 20.29 17.46 21.66
C ASN A 103 18.77 17.65 21.54
N ALA A 104 18.34 18.49 20.59
CA ALA A 104 17.00 18.40 19.98
C ALA A 104 17.07 18.23 18.45
N LEU A 105 18.15 17.62 17.94
CA LEU A 105 18.26 17.24 16.52
C LEU A 105 17.67 15.86 16.23
N HIS A 106 16.97 15.25 17.20
CA HIS A 106 16.29 13.99 16.98
C HIS A 106 14.78 14.22 16.78
N HIS A 107 14.40 14.22 15.49
CA HIS A 107 13.11 13.72 15.00
C HIS A 107 11.90 14.67 15.15
N GLN A 108 11.96 15.84 14.51
CA GLN A 108 10.75 16.39 13.84
C GLN A 108 10.47 15.54 12.59
N GLN A 109 10.19 14.25 12.77
CA GLN A 109 9.55 13.46 11.73
C GLN A 109 8.08 13.86 11.77
N THR A 110 7.64 14.63 10.78
CA THR A 110 6.22 14.74 10.41
C THR A 110 5.69 13.31 10.39
N GLN A 111 4.87 12.92 11.38
CA GLN A 111 4.41 11.54 11.47
C GLN A 111 3.49 11.26 10.29
N ALA A 112 4.03 10.60 9.27
CA ALA A 112 3.24 10.13 8.16
C ALA A 112 2.31 9.01 8.66
N VAL A 113 1.02 9.31 8.80
CA VAL A 113 0.01 8.29 9.11
C VAL A 113 -0.24 7.46 7.87
N SER A 114 -0.10 6.14 7.99
CA SER A 114 -0.48 5.19 6.94
C SER A 114 -1.90 4.69 7.18
N LEU A 115 -2.72 4.64 6.12
CA LEU A 115 -4.05 4.03 6.16
C LEU A 115 -3.98 2.49 6.12
N LEU A 116 -2.87 1.94 5.63
CA LEU A 116 -2.73 0.51 5.37
C LEU A 116 -3.01 -0.37 6.61
N PRO A 117 -2.46 -0.09 7.82
CA PRO A 117 -2.76 -0.91 8.99
C PRO A 117 -4.26 -1.02 9.27
N TYR A 118 -5.00 0.08 9.16
CA TYR A 118 -6.46 0.10 9.36
C TYR A 118 -7.18 -0.75 8.31
N ILE A 119 -6.81 -0.61 7.02
CA ILE A 119 -7.34 -1.45 5.93
C ILE A 119 -7.09 -2.95 6.23
N ARG A 120 -5.86 -3.31 6.61
CA ARG A 120 -5.48 -4.69 6.93
C ARG A 120 -6.32 -5.27 8.07
N ARG A 121 -6.59 -4.49 9.12
CA ARG A 121 -7.42 -4.96 10.23
C ARG A 121 -8.90 -5.08 9.86
N LEU A 122 -9.44 -4.16 9.09
CA LEU A 122 -10.81 -4.27 8.58
C LEU A 122 -10.97 -5.54 7.74
N VAL A 123 -10.04 -5.81 6.83
CA VAL A 123 -10.05 -7.02 5.97
C VAL A 123 -9.95 -8.29 6.80
N VAL A 124 -8.93 -8.41 7.66
CA VAL A 124 -8.65 -9.67 8.39
C VAL A 124 -9.77 -10.04 9.37
N THR A 125 -10.49 -9.03 9.89
CA THR A 125 -11.62 -9.21 10.81
C THR A 125 -12.98 -9.23 10.11
N GLY A 126 -13.02 -9.06 8.77
CA GLY A 126 -14.25 -9.07 7.97
C GLY A 126 -15.17 -7.87 8.17
N HIS A 127 -14.62 -6.71 8.50
CA HIS A 127 -15.32 -5.43 8.67
C HIS A 127 -15.01 -4.45 7.51
N ASP A 128 -14.69 -4.96 6.32
CA ASP A 128 -14.32 -4.20 5.14
C ASP A 128 -15.50 -4.00 4.17
N THR A 129 -16.72 -3.83 4.70
CA THR A 129 -17.91 -3.57 3.87
C THR A 129 -17.90 -2.15 3.31
N PRO A 130 -18.57 -1.87 2.17
CA PRO A 130 -18.61 -0.53 1.58
C PRO A 130 -19.05 0.57 2.56
N GLY A 131 -19.99 0.28 3.46
CA GLY A 131 -20.44 1.24 4.48
C GLY A 131 -19.39 1.55 5.55
N ILE A 132 -18.62 0.54 5.98
CA ILE A 132 -17.52 0.76 6.94
C ILE A 132 -16.35 1.48 6.26
N LEU A 133 -15.99 1.10 5.04
CA LEU A 133 -14.93 1.76 4.28
C LEU A 133 -15.26 3.23 4.01
N HIS A 134 -16.51 3.52 3.63
CA HIS A 134 -17.01 4.89 3.52
C HIS A 134 -16.94 5.63 4.86
N GLY A 135 -17.37 5.01 5.96
CA GLY A 135 -17.29 5.62 7.30
C GLY A 135 -15.86 5.94 7.75
N PHE A 136 -14.87 5.16 7.37
CA PHE A 136 -13.46 5.40 7.71
C PHE A 136 -12.76 6.38 6.76
N PHE A 137 -13.06 6.32 5.47
CA PHE A 137 -12.23 6.95 4.43
C PHE A 137 -12.98 7.97 3.56
N GLY A 138 -14.28 8.18 3.79
CA GLY A 138 -15.09 9.19 3.12
C GLY A 138 -15.54 8.79 1.72
N ASP A 139 -16.10 9.74 0.98
CA ASP A 139 -16.72 9.48 -0.34
C ASP A 139 -15.71 8.98 -1.40
N ASP A 140 -14.46 9.42 -1.31
CA ASP A 140 -13.38 9.06 -2.24
C ASP A 140 -12.79 7.67 -2.00
N TRP A 141 -13.27 6.90 -1.00
CA TRP A 141 -12.64 5.64 -0.59
C TRP A 141 -12.44 4.67 -1.76
N LEU A 142 -13.41 4.58 -2.68
CA LEU A 142 -13.35 3.64 -3.78
C LEU A 142 -12.20 3.97 -4.75
N ALA A 143 -12.03 5.25 -5.09
CA ALA A 143 -10.93 5.70 -5.95
C ALA A 143 -9.59 5.77 -5.20
N GLY A 144 -9.61 6.14 -3.92
CA GLY A 144 -8.40 6.40 -3.13
C GLY A 144 -7.80 5.17 -2.46
N ILE A 145 -8.60 4.26 -1.90
CA ILE A 145 -8.10 3.06 -1.23
C ILE A 145 -8.64 1.75 -1.83
N GLY A 146 -9.58 1.80 -2.78
CA GLY A 146 -10.22 0.60 -3.34
C GLY A 146 -9.21 -0.44 -3.84
N GLN A 147 -8.22 -0.04 -4.63
CA GLN A 147 -7.18 -0.96 -5.09
C GLN A 147 -6.33 -1.54 -3.95
N LEU A 148 -6.02 -0.75 -2.91
CA LEU A 148 -5.28 -1.22 -1.74
C LEU A 148 -6.10 -2.25 -0.95
N HIS A 149 -7.40 -1.97 -0.79
CA HIS A 149 -8.36 -2.87 -0.16
C HIS A 149 -8.47 -4.20 -0.92
N GLU A 150 -8.63 -4.18 -2.24
CA GLU A 150 -8.69 -5.38 -3.07
C GLU A 150 -7.39 -6.20 -3.03
N VAL A 151 -6.23 -5.54 -3.12
CA VAL A 151 -4.92 -6.20 -2.98
C VAL A 151 -4.83 -6.89 -1.62
N GLU A 152 -5.26 -6.21 -0.55
CA GLU A 152 -5.17 -6.77 0.79
C GLU A 152 -6.13 -7.94 1.03
N ARG A 153 -7.34 -7.90 0.45
CA ARG A 153 -8.26 -9.04 0.46
C ARG A 153 -7.62 -10.27 -0.19
N ARG A 154 -6.97 -10.10 -1.35
CA ARG A 154 -6.22 -11.19 -2.00
C ARG A 154 -5.08 -11.69 -1.11
N ASN A 155 -4.27 -10.79 -0.57
CA ASN A 155 -3.17 -11.16 0.33
C ASN A 155 -3.66 -11.97 1.53
N TYR A 156 -4.76 -11.55 2.15
CA TYR A 156 -5.34 -12.25 3.28
C TYR A 156 -5.88 -13.64 2.89
N MET A 157 -6.57 -13.75 1.74
CA MET A 157 -7.03 -15.03 1.21
C MET A 157 -5.86 -16.02 1.07
N PHE A 158 -4.74 -15.55 0.54
CA PHE A 158 -3.56 -16.35 0.34
C PHE A 158 -2.87 -16.75 1.63
N ALA A 159 -2.73 -15.83 2.57
CA ALA A 159 -2.19 -16.13 3.89
C ALA A 159 -3.07 -17.17 4.61
N ALA A 160 -4.40 -17.00 4.58
CA ALA A 160 -5.35 -17.91 5.20
C ALA A 160 -5.36 -19.32 4.59
N LYS A 161 -5.08 -19.47 3.29
CA LYS A 161 -4.99 -20.76 2.61
C LYS A 161 -3.65 -21.48 2.82
N SER A 162 -2.55 -20.74 2.98
CA SER A 162 -1.19 -21.28 2.87
C SER A 162 -0.52 -21.61 4.20
N THR A 163 -1.00 -21.08 5.33
CA THR A 163 -0.32 -21.25 6.61
C THR A 163 -1.26 -21.47 7.79
N ASN A 164 -0.68 -21.74 8.96
CA ASN A 164 -1.46 -21.92 10.18
C ASN A 164 -2.11 -20.58 10.60
N TRP A 165 -3.34 -20.66 11.12
CA TRP A 165 -4.13 -19.47 11.48
C TRP A 165 -3.42 -18.54 12.49
N LEU A 166 -2.55 -19.06 13.35
CA LEU A 166 -1.80 -18.27 14.33
C LEU A 166 -0.72 -17.40 13.66
N SER A 167 0.00 -17.93 12.68
CA SER A 167 0.97 -17.18 11.88
C SER A 167 0.29 -16.12 11.01
N VAL A 168 -0.91 -16.39 10.48
CA VAL A 168 -1.72 -15.36 9.81
C VAL A 168 -2.08 -14.25 10.79
N LYS A 169 -2.60 -14.61 11.97
CA LYS A 169 -2.94 -13.64 13.01
C LYS A 169 -1.75 -12.73 13.36
N GLN A 170 -0.58 -13.32 13.61
CA GLN A 170 0.66 -12.59 13.89
C GLN A 170 1.10 -11.66 12.74
N ALA A 171 0.93 -12.09 11.48
CA ALA A 171 1.29 -11.27 10.32
C ALA A 171 0.41 -10.01 10.13
N TYR A 172 -0.71 -9.93 10.86
CA TYR A 172 -1.68 -8.84 10.83
C TYR A 172 -1.75 -8.03 12.14
N ASP A 173 -0.90 -8.35 13.12
CA ASP A 173 -0.71 -7.53 14.31
C ASP A 173 -0.07 -6.18 13.93
N MET A 174 -0.54 -5.07 14.53
CA MET A 174 0.02 -3.73 14.26
C MET A 174 1.13 -3.34 15.26
N GLY A 175 1.26 -4.10 16.33
CA GLY A 175 2.18 -3.86 17.43
C GLY A 175 1.92 -4.85 18.57
N PRO A 176 2.72 -4.79 19.64
CA PRO A 176 2.60 -5.71 20.78
C PRO A 176 1.24 -5.60 21.49
N ASP A 177 0.67 -4.39 21.55
CA ASP A 177 -0.61 -4.14 22.22
C ASP A 177 -1.80 -4.12 21.25
N GLU A 178 -1.54 -3.93 19.95
CA GLU A 178 -2.55 -3.88 18.89
C GLU A 178 -2.59 -5.22 18.13
N THR A 179 -2.85 -6.32 18.85
CA THR A 179 -2.99 -7.65 18.26
C THR A 179 -4.37 -7.87 17.65
N VAL A 180 -4.46 -8.69 16.60
CA VAL A 180 -5.72 -9.04 15.93
C VAL A 180 -6.60 -9.85 16.88
N PRO A 181 -7.82 -9.39 17.22
CA PRO A 181 -8.63 -10.08 18.21
C PRO A 181 -9.10 -11.46 17.70
N PHE A 182 -9.56 -11.53 16.45
CA PHE A 182 -10.01 -12.75 15.78
C PHE A 182 -9.81 -12.63 14.26
N LEU A 183 -9.83 -13.76 13.57
CA LEU A 183 -9.82 -13.83 12.11
C LEU A 183 -11.24 -14.12 11.62
N SER A 184 -11.67 -13.46 10.55
CA SER A 184 -12.91 -13.80 9.84
C SER A 184 -12.58 -14.43 8.49
N PRO A 185 -13.29 -15.47 8.04
CA PRO A 185 -13.31 -15.81 6.62
C PRO A 185 -13.71 -14.57 5.81
N LEU A 186 -13.15 -14.40 4.62
CA LEU A 186 -13.58 -13.34 3.69
C LEU A 186 -15.05 -13.56 3.35
N LYS A 187 -15.89 -12.61 3.73
CA LYS A 187 -17.29 -12.56 3.32
C LYS A 187 -17.36 -11.94 1.92
N ASP A 188 -18.27 -12.44 1.08
CA ASP A 188 -18.54 -11.91 -0.26
C ASP A 188 -17.34 -11.84 -1.21
N ALA A 189 -16.34 -12.73 -1.07
CA ALA A 189 -15.40 -12.97 -2.16
C ALA A 189 -16.19 -13.62 -3.30
N GLY A 190 -16.74 -12.81 -4.20
CA GLY A 190 -17.51 -13.32 -5.34
C GLY A 190 -16.67 -14.36 -6.07
N GLU A 191 -17.28 -15.45 -6.55
CA GLU A 191 -16.61 -16.55 -7.27
C GLU A 191 -15.55 -16.08 -8.29
N LYS A 192 -15.77 -14.91 -8.91
CA LYS A 192 -14.84 -14.24 -9.83
C LYS A 192 -13.57 -13.71 -9.17
N GLU A 193 -13.64 -13.14 -7.96
CA GLU A 193 -12.48 -12.68 -7.18
C GLU A 193 -11.63 -13.88 -6.75
N ILE A 194 -12.29 -14.98 -6.36
CA ILE A 194 -11.64 -16.26 -6.02
C ILE A 194 -10.95 -16.85 -7.27
N GLN A 195 -11.65 -16.94 -8.40
CA GLN A 195 -11.09 -17.48 -9.65
C GLN A 195 -9.96 -16.63 -10.23
N GLN A 196 -10.07 -15.29 -10.16
CA GLN A 196 -8.99 -14.39 -10.60
C GLN A 196 -7.78 -14.48 -9.67
N ALA A 197 -7.99 -14.55 -8.36
CA ALA A 197 -6.92 -14.76 -7.40
C ALA A 197 -6.24 -16.12 -7.65
N GLU A 198 -7.00 -17.19 -7.84
CA GLU A 198 -6.50 -18.54 -8.13
C GLU A 198 -5.79 -18.65 -9.48
N SER A 199 -6.25 -17.96 -10.53
CA SER A 199 -5.57 -17.95 -11.83
C SER A 199 -4.25 -17.19 -11.79
N THR A 200 -4.24 -15.99 -11.20
CA THR A 200 -3.01 -15.19 -11.05
C THR A 200 -1.99 -15.90 -10.15
N TRP A 201 -2.46 -16.63 -9.14
CA TRP A 201 -1.58 -17.45 -8.30
C TRP A 201 -1.06 -18.71 -8.98
N SER A 202 -1.90 -19.40 -9.73
CA SER A 202 -1.47 -20.58 -10.48
C SER A 202 -0.39 -20.21 -11.51
N ASP A 203 -0.53 -19.05 -12.16
CA ASP A 203 0.47 -18.53 -13.08
C ASP A 203 1.78 -18.17 -12.37
N TRP A 204 1.72 -17.52 -11.21
CA TRP A 204 2.93 -17.17 -10.45
C TRP A 204 3.65 -18.40 -9.87
N LEU A 205 2.91 -19.38 -9.34
CA LEU A 205 3.48 -20.65 -8.87
C LEU A 205 4.09 -21.45 -10.04
N ALA A 206 3.45 -21.45 -11.21
CA ALA A 206 4.00 -22.07 -12.42
C ALA A 206 5.30 -21.38 -12.88
N MET A 207 5.44 -20.08 -12.64
CA MET A 207 6.69 -19.35 -12.89
C MET A 207 7.80 -19.69 -11.88
N GLN A 208 7.47 -20.01 -10.61
CA GLN A 208 8.46 -20.45 -9.61
C GLN A 208 8.91 -21.91 -9.81
N GLY A 209 8.05 -22.81 -10.29
CA GLY A 209 8.38 -24.22 -10.52
C GLY A 209 9.18 -24.51 -11.80
N GLY A 210 9.48 -23.48 -12.61
CA GLY A 210 10.11 -23.61 -13.93
C GLY A 210 11.63 -23.46 -13.97
N SER A 211 12.33 -23.44 -12.84
CA SER A 211 13.80 -23.51 -12.80
C SER A 211 14.26 -24.85 -12.25
N PHE A 212 14.50 -25.79 -13.17
CA PHE A 212 15.46 -26.88 -13.03
C PHE A 212 16.40 -26.84 -14.24
#